data_AF-A0A933YT40-F1
#
_entry.id   AF-A0A933YT40-F1
#
_cell.length_a   1.000
_cell.length_b   1.000
_cell.length_c   1.000
_cell.angle_alpha   90.00
_cell.angle_beta   90.00
_cell.angle_gamma   90.00
#
_symmetry.space_group_name_H-M   'P 1'
#
loop_
_entity.id
_entity.type
_entity.pdbx_description
1 polymer ?
#
loop_
_entity_poly.entity_id
_entity_poly.type
_entity_poly.pdbx_seq_one_letter_code
_entity_poly.pdbx_strand_id
1 'polypeptide(L)'
;LFNREESSPASWLTSSQGFQSFFADGYWTSTTHVNDPLLSSARAVSMYDGTDFAWPKSSSPAFGLYFVPVRAGNYTPSSLLTLLFSGAGSGDVNSNPAGINCSSRDLSCQPALFANGSTVILTATPSLSGFGGWSGCDSVNGTACTVNINAPRTVTATFTTLPPRVINPRLSTTQGYQTLQSAFNAAITADTLKALATTSQTDFIENLTVNGGLQNPFNITLQGGYESTFNTITGTTTLQGQVTIQTGSLTVDNIAIR
;
A
#
# COMPACT_ATOMS: atom_id res chain seq x y z
N LEU A 1 23.70 -23.33 8.24
CA LEU A 1 22.58 -23.98 8.97
C LEU A 1 22.53 -23.40 10.38
N PHE A 2 21.37 -22.88 10.78
CA PHE A 2 21.15 -22.00 11.94
C PHE A 2 20.95 -22.83 13.25
N ASN A 3 21.69 -22.57 14.34
CA ASN A 3 21.67 -23.33 15.60
C ASN A 3 20.60 -22.92 16.66
N ARG A 4 19.50 -23.69 16.73
CA ARG A 4 18.12 -23.38 17.19
C ARG A 4 17.92 -22.90 18.64
N GLU A 5 18.95 -22.84 19.49
CA GLU A 5 18.73 -22.98 20.94
C GLU A 5 19.34 -21.92 21.89
N GLU A 6 19.67 -20.71 21.44
CA GLU A 6 19.99 -19.60 22.38
C GLU A 6 19.09 -18.36 22.18
N SER A 7 18.45 -17.92 23.27
CA SER A 7 17.46 -16.84 23.28
C SER A 7 18.03 -15.42 23.47
N SER A 8 19.35 -15.24 23.51
CA SER A 8 20.00 -13.92 23.55
C SER A 8 21.38 -13.96 22.90
N PRO A 9 21.80 -12.93 22.13
CA PRO A 9 23.19 -12.81 21.71
C PRO A 9 24.08 -12.72 22.94
N ALA A 10 25.19 -13.45 22.94
CA ALA A 10 26.24 -13.23 23.93
C ALA A 10 26.69 -11.75 23.86
N SER A 11 26.76 -11.09 25.00
CA SER A 11 26.94 -9.63 25.17
C SER A 11 28.24 -9.06 24.60
N TRP A 12 29.12 -9.92 24.08
CA TRP A 12 30.38 -9.57 23.43
C TRP A 12 30.29 -9.41 21.90
N LEU A 13 29.14 -9.69 21.28
CA LEU A 13 28.91 -9.45 19.84
C LEU A 13 28.36 -8.03 19.61
N THR A 14 29.25 -7.04 19.56
CA THR A 14 28.90 -5.67 19.17
C THR A 14 28.68 -5.56 17.65
N SER A 15 27.71 -4.74 17.26
CA SER A 15 27.04 -4.69 15.95
C SER A 15 27.87 -4.11 14.78
N SER A 16 29.20 -4.09 14.83
CA SER A 16 30.00 -3.30 13.88
C SER A 16 31.05 -4.06 13.07
N GLN A 17 31.07 -5.40 13.10
CA GLN A 17 31.97 -6.17 12.23
C GLN A 17 31.17 -7.24 11.47
N GLY A 18 30.63 -6.87 10.33
CA GLY A 18 30.32 -7.84 9.29
C GLY A 18 31.64 -8.44 8.82
N PHE A 19 31.84 -9.74 9.05
CA PHE A 19 33.08 -10.40 8.68
C PHE A 19 33.13 -10.63 7.15
N GLN A 20 34.21 -10.17 6.52
CA GLN A 20 34.51 -10.43 5.11
C GLN A 20 35.45 -11.63 4.99
N SER A 21 34.98 -12.72 4.37
CA SER A 21 35.70 -13.64 3.46
C SER A 21 35.04 -15.04 3.43
N PHE A 22 35.10 -15.71 2.28
CA PHE A 22 34.52 -17.02 1.97
C PHE A 22 35.64 -18.06 1.76
N PHE A 23 35.47 -19.26 2.34
CA PHE A 23 36.00 -20.52 1.79
C PHE A 23 34.85 -21.54 1.69
N ALA A 24 34.92 -22.45 0.73
CA ALA A 24 33.79 -23.13 0.09
C ALA A 24 33.61 -24.61 0.47
N ASP A 25 34.15 -25.04 1.61
CA ASP A 25 34.54 -26.45 1.77
C ASP A 25 33.89 -27.16 2.99
N GLY A 26 33.29 -26.43 3.93
CA GLY A 26 32.64 -27.01 5.11
C GLY A 26 31.82 -26.00 5.93
N TYR A 27 30.88 -26.49 6.76
CA TYR A 27 30.24 -25.68 7.81
C TYR A 27 30.44 -26.30 9.19
N TRP A 28 30.73 -25.45 10.18
CA TRP A 28 30.88 -25.84 11.58
C TRP A 28 29.53 -25.80 12.30
N THR A 29 29.34 -26.71 13.24
CA THR A 29 28.24 -26.66 14.21
C THR A 29 28.82 -26.38 15.60
N SER A 30 28.14 -25.60 16.45
CA SER A 30 28.65 -25.25 17.78
C SER A 30 28.57 -26.40 18.79
N THR A 31 28.19 -27.60 18.36
CA THR A 31 28.14 -28.81 19.17
C THR A 31 29.52 -29.47 19.21
N THR A 32 29.96 -29.90 20.40
CA THR A 32 31.12 -30.77 20.56
C THR A 32 30.92 -32.08 19.80
N HIS A 33 31.95 -32.54 19.09
CA HIS A 33 31.87 -33.81 18.38
C HIS A 33 31.61 -34.95 19.37
N VAL A 34 30.66 -35.84 19.05
CA VAL A 34 30.13 -36.87 19.96
C VAL A 34 31.19 -37.85 20.48
N ASN A 35 32.35 -37.94 19.83
CA ASN A 35 33.45 -38.82 20.20
C ASN A 35 34.69 -38.07 20.76
N ASP A 36 34.55 -36.81 21.19
CA ASP A 36 35.65 -36.05 21.84
C ASP A 36 35.45 -35.96 23.37
N PRO A 37 36.09 -36.84 24.17
CA PRO A 37 35.98 -36.84 25.63
C PRO A 37 36.62 -35.62 26.31
N LEU A 38 37.44 -34.84 25.58
CA LEU A 38 38.15 -33.68 26.11
C LEU A 38 37.46 -32.35 25.78
N LEU A 39 36.30 -32.38 25.09
CA LEU A 39 35.56 -31.20 24.62
C LEU A 39 36.44 -30.21 23.82
N SER A 40 37.55 -30.70 23.27
CA SER A 40 38.62 -29.89 22.66
C SER A 40 38.37 -29.59 21.19
N SER A 41 37.39 -30.26 20.59
CA SER A 41 37.04 -30.22 19.18
C SER A 41 35.57 -29.88 19.00
N ALA A 42 35.23 -29.19 17.91
CA ALA A 42 33.84 -29.07 17.48
C ALA A 42 33.54 -30.02 16.32
N ARG A 43 32.26 -30.28 16.13
CA ARG A 43 31.73 -31.06 15.03
C ARG A 43 31.67 -30.23 13.76
N ALA A 44 32.28 -30.71 12.69
CA ALA A 44 32.24 -30.11 11.37
C ALA A 44 31.74 -31.12 10.34
N VAL A 45 31.02 -30.64 9.33
CA VAL A 45 30.47 -31.47 8.26
C VAL A 45 31.00 -30.97 6.92
N SER A 46 31.58 -31.90 6.16
CA SER A 46 32.09 -31.65 4.80
C SER A 46 30.94 -31.34 3.84
N MET A 47 31.09 -30.32 2.99
CA MET A 47 30.10 -30.02 1.95
C MET A 47 30.27 -30.88 0.68
N TYR A 48 31.39 -31.59 0.55
CA TYR A 48 31.70 -32.42 -0.62
C TYR A 48 31.04 -33.80 -0.54
N ASP A 49 31.00 -34.39 0.65
CA ASP A 49 30.58 -35.77 0.86
C ASP A 49 29.71 -35.97 2.12
N GLY A 50 29.42 -34.91 2.86
CA GLY A 50 28.60 -34.97 4.08
C GLY A 50 29.28 -35.69 5.24
N THR A 51 30.58 -35.96 5.15
CA THR A 51 31.33 -36.64 6.21
C THR A 51 31.37 -35.80 7.48
N ASP A 52 31.18 -36.48 8.61
CA ASP A 52 31.25 -35.90 9.95
C ASP A 52 32.68 -36.04 10.48
N PHE A 53 33.26 -34.95 10.96
CA PHE A 53 34.62 -34.97 11.50
C PHE A 53 34.78 -34.02 12.70
N ALA A 54 35.74 -34.37 13.55
CA ALA A 54 36.14 -33.59 14.72
C ALA A 54 37.35 -32.71 14.39
N TRP A 55 37.26 -31.40 14.62
CA TRP A 55 38.40 -30.49 14.47
C TRP A 55 38.67 -29.70 15.75
N PRO A 56 39.96 -29.47 16.12
CA PRO A 56 40.32 -28.75 17.32
C PRO A 56 39.73 -27.34 17.36
N LYS A 57 39.25 -26.91 18.53
CA LYS A 57 38.74 -25.56 18.81
C LYS A 57 39.86 -24.49 18.86
N SER A 58 41.12 -24.86 18.63
CA SER A 58 42.26 -23.96 18.79
C SER A 58 42.44 -23.02 17.59
N SER A 59 42.70 -21.75 17.89
CA SER A 59 43.01 -20.63 16.98
C SER A 59 44.39 -20.74 16.28
N SER A 60 44.75 -21.92 15.76
CA SER A 60 46.04 -22.10 15.09
C SER A 60 46.04 -21.38 13.73
N PRO A 61 46.89 -20.36 13.52
CA PRO A 61 47.00 -19.66 12.23
C PRO A 61 47.60 -20.55 11.13
N ALA A 62 48.10 -21.75 11.48
CA ALA A 62 48.86 -22.62 10.59
C ALA A 62 48.09 -23.06 9.33
N PHE A 63 46.76 -22.92 9.32
CA PHE A 63 45.92 -23.30 8.19
C PHE A 63 45.15 -22.12 7.56
N GLY A 64 45.31 -20.87 8.04
CA GLY A 64 44.64 -19.70 7.44
C GLY A 64 43.10 -19.78 7.45
N LEU A 65 42.51 -20.60 8.32
CA LEU A 65 41.07 -20.83 8.35
C LEU A 65 40.39 -19.82 9.29
N TYR A 66 39.59 -18.95 8.70
CA TYR A 66 38.71 -18.00 9.38
C TYR A 66 37.30 -18.61 9.47
N PHE A 67 36.69 -18.57 10.65
CA PHE A 67 35.44 -19.27 10.94
C PHE A 67 34.26 -18.30 11.11
N VAL A 68 33.08 -18.69 10.60
CA VAL A 68 31.83 -17.94 10.73
C VAL A 68 30.86 -18.72 11.64
N PRO A 69 30.52 -18.22 12.84
CA PRO A 69 29.47 -18.84 13.64
C PRO A 69 28.11 -18.63 12.98
N VAL A 70 27.38 -19.73 12.73
CA VAL A 70 26.00 -19.67 12.26
C VAL A 70 25.07 -19.64 13.50
N ARG A 71 24.55 -18.46 13.85
CA ARG A 71 23.47 -18.27 14.85
C ARG A 71 22.29 -19.21 14.51
N ALA A 72 21.36 -19.60 15.40
CA ALA A 72 19.96 -19.73 14.93
C ALA A 72 19.17 -18.47 15.09
N GLY A 73 18.46 -18.16 14.02
CA GLY A 73 17.21 -17.45 14.15
C GLY A 73 16.14 -18.43 14.62
N ASN A 74 15.29 -17.98 15.52
CA ASN A 74 13.93 -18.50 15.61
C ASN A 74 13.32 -18.42 14.21
N TYR A 75 13.13 -19.58 13.57
CA TYR A 75 12.38 -19.63 12.31
C TYR A 75 10.91 -19.53 12.66
N THR A 76 10.38 -18.31 12.64
CA THR A 76 8.94 -18.11 12.53
C THR A 76 8.58 -18.41 11.09
N PRO A 77 7.86 -19.51 10.80
CA PRO A 77 7.42 -19.77 9.44
C PRO A 77 6.62 -18.57 8.96
N SER A 78 6.86 -18.12 7.73
CA SER A 78 6.13 -17.02 7.13
C SER A 78 5.29 -17.52 5.96
N SER A 79 4.19 -16.83 5.72
CA SER A 79 3.33 -17.08 4.57
C SER A 79 3.16 -15.82 3.74
N LEU A 80 2.91 -16.04 2.45
CA LEU A 80 2.74 -14.97 1.47
C LEU A 80 1.33 -14.39 1.56
N LEU A 81 1.23 -13.06 1.59
CA LEU A 81 -0.02 -12.34 1.39
C LEU A 81 0.04 -11.62 0.04
N THR A 82 -0.83 -12.02 -0.86
CA THR A 82 -1.00 -11.38 -2.17
C THR A 82 -2.18 -10.43 -2.13
N LEU A 83 -1.93 -9.16 -2.47
CA LEU A 83 -2.97 -8.17 -2.68
C LEU A 83 -3.31 -8.09 -4.16
N LEU A 84 -4.61 -8.11 -4.48
CA LEU A 84 -5.15 -7.86 -5.81
C LEU A 84 -6.05 -6.62 -5.78
N PHE A 85 -6.19 -5.98 -6.93
CA PHE A 85 -7.11 -4.86 -7.12
C PHE A 85 -8.19 -5.23 -8.14
N SER A 86 -9.41 -4.75 -7.93
CA SER A 86 -10.53 -4.92 -8.85
C SER A 86 -11.35 -3.65 -8.99
N GLY A 87 -12.17 -3.61 -10.04
CA GLY A 87 -12.98 -2.45 -10.42
C GLY A 87 -12.21 -1.40 -11.22
N ALA A 88 -12.92 -0.35 -11.63
CA ALA A 88 -12.40 0.72 -12.48
C ALA A 88 -11.95 1.97 -11.70
N GLY A 89 -12.21 2.01 -10.40
CA GLY A 89 -11.72 3.08 -9.53
C GLY A 89 -10.23 2.89 -9.21
N SER A 90 -9.64 3.87 -8.54
CA SER A 90 -8.29 3.76 -8.01
C SER A 90 -8.18 4.06 -6.53
N GLY A 91 -7.13 3.54 -5.91
CA GLY A 91 -6.82 3.79 -4.51
C GLY A 91 -5.56 3.06 -4.08
N ASP A 92 -5.15 3.34 -2.86
CA ASP A 92 -3.95 2.78 -2.24
C ASP A 92 -4.33 1.83 -1.11
N VAL A 93 -3.46 0.86 -0.84
CA VAL A 93 -3.62 -0.11 0.24
C VAL A 93 -2.32 -0.25 1.01
N ASN A 94 -2.41 -0.11 2.32
CA ASN A 94 -1.29 -0.22 3.25
C ASN A 94 -1.57 -1.29 4.31
N SER A 95 -0.56 -2.04 4.73
CA SER A 95 -0.68 -3.03 5.81
C SER A 95 -0.08 -2.59 7.14
N ASN A 96 -0.64 -3.10 8.23
CA ASN A 96 -0.02 -3.15 9.55
C ASN A 96 -0.09 -4.60 10.10
N PRO A 97 1.04 -5.28 10.38
CA PRO A 97 2.43 -4.85 10.22
C PRO A 97 2.79 -4.39 8.80
N ALA A 98 3.82 -3.56 8.68
CA ALA A 98 4.26 -3.04 7.38
C ALA A 98 4.76 -4.18 6.47
N GLY A 99 4.38 -4.14 5.20
CA GLY A 99 4.78 -5.13 4.20
C GLY A 99 4.10 -4.91 2.85
N ILE A 100 2.85 -4.47 2.86
CA ILE A 100 2.11 -4.03 1.67
C ILE A 100 1.95 -2.51 1.71
N ASN A 101 2.35 -1.84 0.63
CA ASN A 101 2.10 -0.43 0.37
C ASN A 101 1.96 -0.28 -1.14
N CYS A 102 0.76 -0.54 -1.64
CA CYS A 102 0.52 -0.66 -3.07
C CYS A 102 -0.58 0.30 -3.53
N SER A 103 -0.36 0.90 -4.68
CA SER A 103 -1.41 1.61 -5.40
C SER A 103 -2.07 0.69 -6.42
N SER A 104 -3.37 0.82 -6.65
CA SER A 104 -4.08 0.08 -7.69
C SER A 104 -3.59 0.43 -9.11
N ARG A 105 -2.90 1.57 -9.26
CA ARG A 105 -2.26 1.99 -10.52
C ARG A 105 -0.80 1.55 -10.62
N ASP A 106 -0.23 1.02 -9.53
CA ASP A 106 1.14 0.55 -9.50
C ASP A 106 1.21 -0.92 -9.90
N LEU A 107 1.65 -1.17 -11.14
CA LEU A 107 1.87 -2.52 -11.67
C LEU A 107 3.03 -3.26 -10.99
N SER A 108 3.82 -2.58 -10.15
CA SER A 108 4.94 -3.18 -9.42
C SER A 108 4.58 -3.71 -8.03
N CYS A 109 3.32 -3.59 -7.58
CA CYS A 109 2.87 -4.13 -6.30
C CYS A 109 3.23 -5.62 -6.15
N GLN A 110 4.14 -5.94 -5.24
CA GLN A 110 4.57 -7.30 -4.97
C GLN A 110 3.86 -7.89 -3.73
N PRO A 111 3.65 -9.22 -3.70
CA PRO A 111 3.24 -9.91 -2.48
C PRO A 111 4.26 -9.72 -1.35
N ALA A 112 3.80 -9.76 -0.10
CA ALA A 112 4.67 -9.62 1.08
C ALA A 112 4.59 -10.84 2.00
N LEU A 113 5.69 -11.12 2.70
CA LEU A 113 5.78 -12.20 3.68
C LEU A 113 5.45 -11.69 5.08
N PHE A 114 4.58 -12.40 5.77
CA PHE A 114 4.21 -12.13 7.16
C PHE A 114 4.42 -13.39 8.00
N ALA A 115 4.79 -13.21 9.27
CA ALA A 115 4.97 -14.34 10.18
C ALA A 115 3.65 -15.10 10.38
N ASN A 116 3.70 -16.43 10.41
CA ASN A 116 2.53 -17.24 10.71
C ASN A 116 2.06 -16.99 12.14
N GLY A 117 0.75 -17.00 12.35
CA GLY A 117 0.08 -16.60 13.58
C GLY A 117 -0.05 -15.08 13.75
N SER A 118 0.49 -14.27 12.83
CA SER A 118 0.27 -12.82 12.87
C SER A 118 -1.10 -12.44 12.30
N THR A 119 -1.61 -11.31 12.79
CA THR A 119 -2.79 -10.64 12.24
C THR A 119 -2.33 -9.42 11.46
N VAL A 120 -2.67 -9.38 10.17
CA VAL A 120 -2.38 -8.27 9.27
C VAL A 120 -3.66 -7.48 9.05
N ILE A 121 -3.59 -6.16 9.21
CA ILE A 121 -4.66 -5.23 8.91
C ILE A 121 -4.29 -4.46 7.65
N LEU A 122 -5.04 -4.67 6.57
CA LEU A 122 -4.96 -3.91 5.33
C LEU A 122 -5.94 -2.74 5.40
N THR A 123 -5.49 -1.54 5.06
CA THR A 123 -6.30 -0.33 5.02
C THR A 123 -6.34 0.21 3.61
N ALA A 124 -7.52 0.34 3.03
CA ALA A 124 -7.73 0.91 1.70
C ALA A 124 -8.04 2.41 1.78
N THR A 125 -7.43 3.18 0.89
CA THR A 125 -7.65 4.61 0.73
C THR A 125 -8.02 4.90 -0.71
N PRO A 126 -9.32 5.03 -1.06
CA PRO A 126 -9.72 5.37 -2.42
C PRO A 126 -9.18 6.75 -2.85
N SER A 127 -8.71 6.85 -4.10
CA SER A 127 -8.19 8.07 -4.72
C SER A 127 -9.12 8.56 -5.82
N LEU A 128 -9.80 9.70 -5.57
CA LEU A 128 -10.84 10.26 -6.45
C LEU A 128 -11.84 9.21 -6.95
N SER A 129 -12.16 8.25 -6.09
CA SER A 129 -12.92 7.03 -6.39
C SER A 129 -13.73 6.59 -5.16
N GLY A 130 -14.57 5.59 -5.33
CA GLY A 130 -15.28 4.90 -4.25
C GLY A 130 -14.54 3.63 -3.83
N PHE A 131 -14.71 3.24 -2.57
CA PHE A 131 -14.28 1.92 -2.09
C PHE A 131 -15.44 0.93 -2.21
N GLY A 132 -15.26 -0.09 -3.05
CA GLY A 132 -16.27 -1.12 -3.34
C GLY A 132 -16.26 -2.29 -2.35
N GLY A 133 -15.25 -2.39 -1.50
CA GLY A 133 -15.15 -3.41 -0.46
C GLY A 133 -13.97 -4.36 -0.63
N TRP A 134 -13.90 -5.32 0.29
CA TRP A 134 -12.84 -6.32 0.39
C TRP A 134 -13.35 -7.72 0.11
N SER A 135 -12.49 -8.59 -0.44
CA SER A 135 -12.70 -10.06 -0.45
C SER A 135 -11.43 -10.79 0.00
N GLY A 136 -11.60 -11.98 0.60
CA GLY A 136 -10.48 -12.78 1.14
C GLY A 136 -10.02 -12.42 2.56
N CYS A 137 -10.71 -11.47 3.20
CA CYS A 137 -10.47 -11.08 4.59
C CYS A 137 -11.21 -11.99 5.58
N ASP A 138 -10.72 -12.08 6.81
CA ASP A 138 -11.41 -12.79 7.89
C ASP A 138 -12.46 -11.89 8.57
N SER A 139 -12.20 -10.58 8.60
CA SER A 139 -13.21 -9.58 8.97
C SER A 139 -12.97 -8.25 8.26
N VAL A 140 -14.04 -7.46 8.10
CA VAL A 140 -14.02 -6.17 7.41
C VAL A 140 -14.72 -5.12 8.27
N ASN A 141 -14.08 -3.96 8.44
CA ASN A 141 -14.66 -2.79 9.09
C ASN A 141 -14.38 -1.54 8.22
N GLY A 142 -15.39 -1.10 7.47
CA GLY A 142 -15.23 0.00 6.52
C GLY A 142 -14.15 -0.31 5.48
N THR A 143 -13.09 0.50 5.47
CA THR A 143 -11.93 0.32 4.58
C THR A 143 -10.83 -0.57 5.16
N ALA A 144 -10.98 -1.07 6.38
CA ALA A 144 -10.03 -1.98 7.01
C ALA A 144 -10.43 -3.45 6.79
N CYS A 145 -9.45 -4.27 6.43
CA CYS A 145 -9.53 -5.71 6.25
C CYS A 145 -8.55 -6.41 7.18
N THR A 146 -9.04 -7.29 8.03
CA THR A 146 -8.21 -8.08 8.93
C THR A 146 -8.01 -9.49 8.38
N VAL A 147 -6.77 -9.95 8.38
CA VAL A 147 -6.35 -11.26 7.85
C VAL A 147 -5.43 -11.93 8.86
N ASN A 148 -5.76 -13.15 9.28
CA ASN A 148 -4.87 -13.99 10.07
C ASN A 148 -4.02 -14.86 9.14
N ILE A 149 -2.71 -14.75 9.28
CA ILE A 149 -1.75 -15.42 8.41
C ILE A 149 -1.37 -16.76 9.03
N ASN A 150 -1.92 -17.86 8.52
CA ASN A 150 -1.57 -19.22 8.90
C ASN A 150 -1.13 -20.09 7.72
N ALA A 151 -1.38 -19.61 6.51
CA ALA A 151 -1.01 -20.17 5.21
C ALA A 151 -0.98 -19.01 4.19
N PRO A 152 -0.53 -19.23 2.94
CA PRO A 152 -0.62 -18.20 1.91
C PRO A 152 -2.06 -17.71 1.72
N ARG A 153 -2.23 -16.39 1.56
CA ARG A 153 -3.53 -15.73 1.44
C ARG A 153 -3.55 -14.79 0.24
N THR A 154 -4.72 -14.67 -0.37
CA THR A 154 -5.00 -13.66 -1.40
C THR A 154 -6.17 -12.80 -0.95
N VAL A 155 -5.99 -11.49 -0.99
CA VAL A 155 -7.01 -10.50 -0.64
C VAL A 155 -7.20 -9.57 -1.82
N THR A 156 -8.45 -9.21 -2.11
CA THR A 156 -8.76 -8.25 -3.18
C THR A 156 -9.39 -6.99 -2.61
N ALA A 157 -8.81 -5.83 -2.92
CA ALA A 157 -9.42 -4.52 -2.72
C ALA A 157 -10.20 -4.12 -3.98
N THR A 158 -11.47 -3.76 -3.84
CA THR A 158 -12.27 -3.27 -4.97
C THR A 158 -12.42 -1.76 -4.88
N PHE A 159 -12.08 -1.05 -5.96
CA PHE A 159 -12.32 0.39 -6.10
C PHE A 159 -13.26 0.65 -7.28
N THR A 160 -14.26 1.50 -7.08
CA THR A 160 -15.27 1.83 -8.10
C THR A 160 -15.13 3.29 -8.50
N THR A 161 -15.48 3.60 -9.75
CA THR A 161 -15.63 4.99 -10.15
C THR A 161 -16.77 5.65 -9.37
N LEU A 162 -16.64 6.94 -9.11
CA LEU A 162 -17.73 7.73 -8.56
C LEU A 162 -18.55 8.32 -9.71
N PRO A 163 -19.89 8.40 -9.57
CA PRO A 163 -20.66 9.20 -10.50
C PRO A 163 -20.25 10.67 -10.38
N PRO A 164 -20.38 11.45 -11.46
CA PRO A 164 -20.13 12.89 -11.43
C PRO A 164 -21.01 13.56 -10.38
N ARG A 165 -20.45 14.48 -9.60
CA ARG A 165 -21.17 15.20 -8.54
C ARG A 165 -20.76 16.65 -8.46
N VAL A 166 -21.74 17.53 -8.28
CA VAL A 166 -21.57 18.96 -8.06
C VAL A 166 -22.42 19.38 -6.87
N ILE A 167 -21.85 20.14 -5.94
CA ILE A 167 -22.58 20.71 -4.80
C ILE A 167 -22.57 22.23 -4.85
N ASN A 168 -23.63 22.84 -4.33
CA ASN A 168 -23.66 24.26 -4.01
C ASN A 168 -23.47 24.44 -2.48
N PRO A 169 -23.33 25.69 -1.97
CA PRO A 169 -23.10 25.92 -0.54
C PRO A 169 -24.21 25.45 0.40
N ARG A 170 -25.40 25.12 -0.14
CA ARG A 170 -26.59 24.74 0.63
C ARG A 170 -26.82 23.23 0.66
N LEU A 171 -26.03 22.43 -0.08
CA LEU A 171 -26.18 20.99 -0.16
C LEU A 171 -25.12 20.24 0.63
N SER A 172 -25.51 19.07 1.15
CA SER A 172 -24.57 18.09 1.71
C SER A 172 -23.88 17.29 0.59
N THR A 173 -22.76 16.64 0.91
CA THR A 173 -21.97 15.83 -0.04
C THR A 173 -22.75 14.64 -0.60
N THR A 174 -23.78 14.16 0.10
CA THR A 174 -24.65 13.06 -0.31
C THR A 174 -25.79 13.49 -1.25
N GLN A 175 -26.15 14.79 -1.29
CA GLN A 175 -27.29 15.32 -2.05
C GLN A 175 -26.91 16.13 -3.31
N GLY A 176 -25.66 16.03 -3.78
CA GLY A 176 -25.18 16.76 -4.95
C GLY A 176 -25.89 16.44 -6.27
N TYR A 177 -25.78 17.36 -7.22
CA TYR A 177 -26.29 17.22 -8.59
C TYR A 177 -25.38 16.32 -9.44
N GLN A 178 -25.96 15.57 -10.37
CA GLN A 178 -25.21 14.71 -11.29
C GLN A 178 -24.75 15.41 -12.57
N THR A 179 -25.29 16.61 -12.85
CA THR A 179 -24.90 17.43 -14.00
C THR A 179 -24.59 18.85 -13.55
N LEU A 180 -23.67 19.50 -14.25
CA LEU A 180 -23.37 20.92 -14.07
C LEU A 180 -24.63 21.74 -14.36
N GLN A 181 -25.38 21.44 -15.42
CA GLN A 181 -26.58 22.21 -15.75
C GLN A 181 -27.61 22.23 -14.61
N SER A 182 -27.83 21.09 -13.94
CA SER A 182 -28.77 21.04 -12.80
C SER A 182 -28.28 21.87 -11.62
N ALA A 183 -26.97 21.86 -11.37
CA ALA A 183 -26.37 22.68 -10.32
C ALA A 183 -26.50 24.18 -10.61
N PHE A 184 -26.28 24.59 -11.86
CA PHE A 184 -26.42 25.98 -12.30
C PHE A 184 -27.87 26.46 -12.26
N ASN A 185 -28.84 25.63 -12.66
CA ASN A 185 -30.26 25.97 -12.60
C ASN A 185 -30.75 26.25 -11.16
N ALA A 186 -30.12 25.59 -10.18
CA ALA A 186 -30.44 25.75 -8.76
C ALA A 186 -29.50 26.72 -8.02
N ALA A 187 -28.55 27.33 -8.73
CA ALA A 187 -27.59 28.26 -8.16
C ALA A 187 -28.23 29.63 -7.94
N ILE A 188 -27.70 30.34 -6.94
CA ILE A 188 -28.01 31.72 -6.63
C ILE A 188 -26.74 32.52 -6.87
N THR A 189 -26.89 33.79 -7.29
CA THR A 189 -25.74 34.69 -7.46
C THR A 189 -24.79 34.66 -6.26
N ALA A 190 -23.49 34.69 -6.54
CA ALA A 190 -22.37 34.49 -5.62
C ALA A 190 -22.17 33.06 -5.08
N ASP A 191 -22.94 32.06 -5.53
CA ASP A 191 -22.65 30.67 -5.18
C ASP A 191 -21.31 30.21 -5.77
N THR A 192 -20.58 29.46 -4.95
CA THR A 192 -19.45 28.62 -5.39
C THR A 192 -19.93 27.18 -5.55
N LEU A 193 -20.05 26.74 -6.79
CA LEU A 193 -20.32 25.36 -7.15
C LEU A 193 -19.02 24.57 -7.11
N LYS A 194 -18.99 23.49 -6.33
CA LYS A 194 -17.84 22.60 -6.22
C LYS A 194 -18.10 21.32 -7.00
N ALA A 195 -17.26 21.00 -7.97
CA ALA A 195 -17.38 19.82 -8.80
C ALA A 195 -16.34 18.75 -8.42
N LEU A 196 -16.80 17.51 -8.33
CA LEU A 196 -16.00 16.33 -8.07
C LEU A 196 -15.06 16.09 -9.26
N ALA A 197 -13.80 15.80 -8.99
CA ALA A 197 -12.90 15.20 -9.97
C ALA A 197 -12.91 13.68 -9.80
N THR A 198 -12.96 12.97 -10.92
CA THR A 198 -12.82 11.52 -10.92
C THR A 198 -11.58 11.13 -11.72
N THR A 199 -11.24 9.86 -11.64
CA THR A 199 -10.15 9.29 -12.44
C THR A 199 -10.56 8.97 -13.87
N SER A 200 -11.86 9.03 -14.17
CA SER A 200 -12.37 9.03 -15.52
C SER A 200 -12.14 10.44 -16.06
N GLN A 201 -11.24 10.64 -17.03
CA GLN A 201 -10.95 11.97 -17.60
C GLN A 201 -12.13 12.61 -18.37
N THR A 202 -13.36 12.15 -18.11
CA THR A 202 -14.64 12.49 -18.72
C THR A 202 -15.67 12.74 -17.60
N ASP A 203 -15.37 13.63 -16.64
CA ASP A 203 -16.22 13.79 -15.45
C ASP A 203 -17.62 14.26 -15.84
N PHE A 204 -17.74 15.27 -16.70
CA PHE A 204 -19.02 15.75 -17.20
C PHE A 204 -19.03 15.72 -18.73
N ILE A 205 -20.03 15.07 -19.32
CA ILE A 205 -20.25 15.02 -20.77
C ILE A 205 -21.56 15.74 -21.06
N GLU A 206 -21.52 17.06 -21.14
CA GLU A 206 -22.69 17.91 -21.34
C GLU A 206 -22.30 19.28 -21.92
N ASN A 207 -23.26 19.95 -22.56
CA ASN A 207 -23.14 21.37 -22.85
C ASN A 207 -23.70 22.16 -21.67
N LEU A 208 -22.96 23.17 -21.21
CA LEU A 208 -23.35 24.01 -20.10
C LEU A 208 -23.89 25.35 -20.61
N THR A 209 -25.11 25.69 -20.23
CA THR A 209 -25.70 27.01 -20.47
C THR A 209 -25.82 27.77 -19.16
N VAL A 210 -25.12 28.91 -19.07
CA VAL A 210 -25.20 29.82 -17.94
C VAL A 210 -26.26 30.87 -18.21
N ASN A 211 -27.40 30.76 -17.51
CA ASN A 211 -28.51 31.69 -17.60
C ASN A 211 -29.10 31.94 -16.21
N GLY A 212 -28.95 33.16 -15.71
CA GLY A 212 -29.48 33.59 -14.41
C GLY A 212 -30.97 33.91 -14.39
N GLY A 213 -31.64 33.87 -15.54
CA GLY A 213 -33.04 34.25 -15.67
C GLY A 213 -33.30 35.67 -15.17
N LEU A 214 -34.08 35.80 -14.10
CA LEU A 214 -34.40 37.08 -13.47
C LEU A 214 -33.32 37.58 -12.49
N GLN A 215 -32.30 36.76 -12.18
CA GLN A 215 -31.20 37.18 -11.32
C GLN A 215 -30.27 38.12 -12.07
N ASN A 216 -30.14 39.36 -11.58
CA ASN A 216 -29.28 40.37 -12.18
C ASN A 216 -28.54 41.19 -11.09
N PRO A 217 -27.21 41.09 -10.97
CA PRO A 217 -26.32 40.23 -11.76
C PRO A 217 -26.41 38.75 -11.34
N PHE A 218 -26.17 37.84 -12.29
CA PHE A 218 -25.98 36.41 -12.02
C PHE A 218 -24.50 36.05 -12.12
N ASN A 219 -23.82 35.93 -10.99
CA ASN A 219 -22.38 35.69 -10.93
C ASN A 219 -22.12 34.36 -10.21
N ILE A 220 -21.61 33.37 -10.91
CA ILE A 220 -21.35 32.04 -10.33
C ILE A 220 -19.86 31.72 -10.42
N THR A 221 -19.34 31.08 -9.38
CA THR A 221 -18.00 30.48 -9.40
C THR A 221 -18.14 28.97 -9.50
N LEU A 222 -17.51 28.35 -10.49
CA LEU A 222 -17.40 26.90 -10.63
C LEU A 222 -15.96 26.49 -10.32
N GLN A 223 -15.79 25.70 -9.28
CA GLN A 223 -14.49 25.14 -8.87
C GLN A 223 -14.48 23.63 -9.05
N GLY A 224 -13.53 23.12 -9.84
CA GLY A 224 -13.31 21.69 -10.04
C GLY A 224 -12.19 21.12 -9.16
N GLY A 225 -11.94 19.83 -9.33
CA GLY A 225 -10.79 19.16 -8.73
C GLY A 225 -11.03 18.60 -7.34
N TYR A 226 -12.26 18.69 -6.82
CA TYR A 226 -12.56 18.24 -5.47
C TYR A 226 -12.58 16.72 -5.35
N GLU A 227 -12.16 16.21 -4.20
CA GLU A 227 -12.39 14.82 -3.81
C GLU A 227 -13.84 14.58 -3.35
N SER A 228 -14.20 13.32 -3.07
CA SER A 228 -15.57 12.89 -2.72
C SER A 228 -16.17 13.59 -1.50
N THR A 229 -15.34 14.16 -0.63
CA THR A 229 -15.76 14.91 0.56
C THR A 229 -15.88 16.42 0.32
N PHE A 230 -15.45 16.93 -0.83
CA PHE A 230 -15.45 18.36 -1.19
C PHE A 230 -14.67 19.29 -0.24
N ASN A 231 -13.77 18.73 0.55
CA ASN A 231 -12.90 19.47 1.48
C ASN A 231 -11.56 19.84 0.86
N THR A 232 -11.03 18.98 -0.01
CA THR A 232 -9.70 19.12 -0.60
C THR A 232 -9.78 19.10 -2.12
N ILE A 233 -8.94 19.91 -2.75
CA ILE A 233 -8.71 19.90 -4.20
C ILE A 233 -7.48 19.05 -4.48
N THR A 234 -7.64 17.94 -5.19
CA THR A 234 -6.57 16.96 -5.44
C THR A 234 -6.43 16.56 -6.91
N GLY A 235 -7.35 16.98 -7.77
CA GLY A 235 -7.29 16.75 -9.22
C GLY A 235 -7.80 17.94 -10.01
N THR A 236 -8.20 17.70 -11.26
CA THR A 236 -8.87 18.68 -12.13
C THR A 236 -10.13 18.03 -12.65
N THR A 237 -11.27 18.73 -12.59
CA THR A 237 -12.53 18.20 -13.13
C THR A 237 -12.61 18.49 -14.63
N THR A 238 -13.05 17.52 -15.44
CA THR A 238 -13.19 17.70 -16.89
C THR A 238 -14.64 17.90 -17.33
N LEU A 239 -14.85 18.88 -18.22
CA LEU A 239 -16.12 19.09 -18.93
C LEU A 239 -15.87 18.85 -20.42
N GLN A 240 -16.55 17.86 -21.00
CA GLN A 240 -16.53 17.56 -22.42
C GLN A 240 -17.78 18.11 -23.08
N GLY A 241 -17.64 19.27 -23.71
CA GLY A 241 -18.76 20.01 -24.28
C GLY A 241 -18.53 21.52 -24.30
N GLN A 242 -19.54 22.24 -24.78
CA GLN A 242 -19.47 23.68 -24.94
C GLN A 242 -20.07 24.42 -23.74
N VAL A 243 -19.40 25.49 -23.31
CA VAL A 243 -19.95 26.45 -22.34
C VAL A 243 -20.51 27.66 -23.09
N THR A 244 -21.79 27.95 -22.88
CA THR A 244 -22.48 29.12 -23.44
C THR A 244 -22.96 30.02 -22.31
N ILE A 245 -22.47 31.26 -22.27
CA ILE A 245 -22.92 32.27 -21.30
C ILE A 245 -23.98 33.13 -21.97
N GLN A 246 -25.24 33.02 -21.52
CA GLN A 246 -26.35 33.81 -22.03
C GLN A 246 -26.56 35.08 -21.20
N THR A 247 -26.54 34.95 -19.87
CA THR A 247 -26.71 36.07 -18.94
C THR A 247 -25.77 35.91 -17.74
N GLY A 248 -25.25 37.04 -17.25
CA GLY A 248 -24.38 37.07 -16.08
C GLY A 248 -22.90 36.79 -16.38
N SER A 249 -22.19 36.26 -15.38
CA SER A 249 -20.77 35.94 -15.44
C SER A 249 -20.49 34.58 -14.79
N LEU A 250 -19.56 33.84 -15.38
CA LEU A 250 -19.05 32.58 -14.86
C LEU A 250 -17.55 32.68 -14.62
N THR A 251 -17.12 32.50 -13.38
CA THR A 251 -15.71 32.30 -13.02
C THR A 251 -15.43 30.81 -12.91
N VAL A 252 -14.39 30.33 -13.60
CA VAL A 252 -14.03 28.91 -13.63
C VAL A 252 -12.65 28.70 -13.02
N ASP A 253 -12.52 27.74 -12.12
CA ASP A 253 -11.27 27.38 -11.46
C ASP A 253 -11.09 25.86 -11.43
N ASN A 254 -9.90 25.39 -11.79
CA ASN A 254 -9.54 23.96 -11.83
C ASN A 254 -10.55 23.04 -12.57
N ILE A 255 -11.14 23.57 -13.65
CA ILE A 255 -11.93 22.83 -14.63
C ILE A 255 -11.17 22.83 -15.96
N ALA A 256 -11.04 21.66 -16.58
CA ALA A 256 -10.58 21.55 -17.96
C ALA A 256 -11.78 21.35 -18.90
N ILE A 257 -12.04 22.34 -19.76
CA ILE A 257 -13.05 22.25 -20.82
C ILE A 257 -12.38 21.68 -22.07
N ARG A 258 -12.93 20.60 -22.62
CA ARG A 258 -12.41 19.87 -23.78
C ARG A 258 -13.46 19.67 -24.85
#